data_AF-A0A822CHG0-F1
#
_entry.id   AF-A0A822CHG0-F1
#
_cell.length_a   1.000
_cell.length_b   1.000
_cell.length_c   1.000
_cell.angle_alpha   90.00
_cell.angle_beta   90.00
_cell.angle_gamma   90.00
#
_symmetry.space_group_name_H-M   'P 1'
#
loop_
_entity.id
_entity.type
_entity.pdbx_description
1 polymer ?
#
loop_
_entity_poly.entity_id
_entity_poly.type
_entity_poly.pdbx_seq_one_letter_code
_entity_poly.pdbx_strand_id
1 'polypeptide(L)'
;MKRNETQFQSRGQILDYFQAVTCFNFEDSIRYLNQHQWNLNSALQEFYAENTPEVGLTNGGNRFLTSMIIREKNDQYLAEMIYKHENDSKTQTDISNLVVMGEIKRIALVAHNNKKTELIECLRQHRDILAKHKLYGTGTTGSLVEKELQIPVTKFESGPLGGDQQLGAKITSRELDILIFFIDPLDSHPHTADVQALLRLAQVYGIVCATTAATVDFLLSSPKMNEPHVRKIQTGQTLKPK
;
A
#
# COMPACT_ATOMS: atom_id res chain seq x y z
N MET A 1 -33.56 24.77 5.33
CA MET A 1 -32.47 25.69 4.94
C MET A 1 -31.49 24.92 4.08
N LYS A 2 -31.49 25.15 2.76
CA LYS A 2 -30.48 24.57 1.85
C LYS A 2 -29.14 25.22 2.19
N ARG A 3 -28.12 24.44 2.57
CA ARG A 3 -26.75 24.98 2.69
C ARG A 3 -26.31 25.33 1.27
N ASN A 4 -25.86 26.57 1.07
CA ASN A 4 -25.37 27.05 -0.22
C ASN A 4 -24.23 26.14 -0.68
N GLU A 5 -24.44 25.43 -1.78
CA GLU A 5 -23.40 24.70 -2.50
C GLU A 5 -22.60 25.72 -3.31
N THR A 6 -21.39 26.03 -2.87
CA THR A 6 -20.47 26.86 -3.65
C THR A 6 -19.91 26.01 -4.79
N GLN A 7 -20.22 26.37 -6.04
CA GLN A 7 -19.62 25.79 -7.26
C GLN A 7 -18.20 26.32 -7.45
N PHE A 8 -17.28 25.50 -7.97
CA PHE A 8 -15.93 25.96 -8.29
C PHE A 8 -16.03 26.88 -9.51
N GLN A 9 -15.36 28.03 -9.45
CA GLN A 9 -15.52 29.08 -10.48
C GLN A 9 -14.50 28.95 -11.61
N SER A 10 -13.47 28.09 -11.46
CA SER A 10 -12.47 27.85 -12.51
C SER A 10 -11.67 26.56 -12.29
N ARG A 11 -11.08 26.05 -13.38
CA ARG A 11 -10.16 24.89 -13.38
C ARG A 11 -8.96 25.04 -12.43
N GLY A 12 -8.47 26.27 -12.25
CA GLY A 12 -7.38 26.55 -11.30
C GLY A 12 -7.77 26.21 -9.86
N GLN A 13 -8.99 26.57 -9.46
CA GLN A 13 -9.49 26.31 -8.10
C GLN A 13 -9.69 24.81 -7.81
N ILE A 14 -10.03 24.01 -8.82
CA ILE A 14 -10.15 22.56 -8.70
C ILE A 14 -8.76 21.91 -8.53
N LEU A 15 -7.76 22.38 -9.26
CA LEU A 15 -6.38 21.89 -9.10
C LEU A 15 -5.77 22.30 -7.76
N ASP A 16 -5.99 23.55 -7.32
CA ASP A 16 -5.57 24.04 -6.00
C ASP A 16 -6.22 23.23 -4.87
N TYR A 17 -7.49 22.82 -5.05
CA TYR A 17 -8.23 21.94 -4.14
C TYR A 17 -7.55 20.57 -4.00
N PHE A 18 -7.27 19.89 -5.12
CA PHE A 18 -6.63 18.56 -5.08
C PHE A 18 -5.20 18.64 -4.56
N GLN A 19 -4.46 19.69 -4.90
CA GLN A 19 -3.10 19.91 -4.43
C GLN A 19 -3.04 20.19 -2.91
N ALA A 20 -4.02 20.91 -2.36
CA ALA A 20 -4.14 21.11 -0.92
C ALA A 20 -4.50 19.79 -0.20
N VAL A 21 -5.52 19.08 -0.65
CA VAL A 21 -6.02 17.86 0.02
C VAL A 21 -5.01 16.69 -0.04
N THR A 22 -4.12 16.67 -1.05
CA THR A 22 -3.05 15.66 -1.17
C THR A 22 -1.83 15.93 -0.29
N CYS A 23 -1.68 17.15 0.24
CA CYS A 23 -0.53 17.57 1.04
C CYS A 23 -0.76 17.58 2.56
N PHE A 24 -2.00 17.42 3.03
CA PHE A 24 -2.37 17.49 4.45
C PHE A 24 -2.82 16.13 5.03
N ASN A 25 -2.74 15.97 6.36
CA ASN A 25 -3.42 14.86 7.04
C ASN A 25 -4.95 15.08 7.03
N PHE A 26 -5.73 14.07 7.42
CA PHE A 26 -7.19 14.11 7.32
C PHE A 26 -7.82 15.29 8.07
N GLU A 27 -7.38 15.60 9.30
CA GLU A 27 -7.95 16.71 10.08
C GLU A 27 -7.60 18.09 9.49
N ASP A 28 -6.37 18.25 9.02
CA ASP A 28 -5.90 19.49 8.42
C ASP A 28 -6.54 19.73 7.05
N SER A 29 -6.81 18.65 6.30
CA SER A 29 -7.59 18.69 5.05
C SER A 29 -9.02 19.19 5.32
N ILE A 30 -9.71 18.63 6.32
CA ILE A 30 -11.08 19.06 6.66
C ILE A 30 -11.11 20.52 7.16
N ARG A 31 -10.11 20.95 7.94
CA ARG A 31 -10.00 22.37 8.37
C ARG A 31 -9.82 23.31 7.18
N TYR A 32 -8.94 22.97 6.25
CA TYR A 32 -8.68 23.77 5.05
C TYR A 32 -9.92 23.90 4.16
N LEU A 33 -10.64 22.79 3.94
CA LEU A 33 -11.89 22.77 3.16
C LEU A 33 -12.98 23.63 3.77
N ASN A 34 -13.14 23.57 5.10
CA ASN A 34 -14.13 24.38 5.81
C ASN A 34 -13.80 25.88 5.77
N GLN A 35 -12.51 26.26 5.82
CA GLN A 35 -12.07 27.66 5.70
C GLN A 35 -12.43 28.26 4.34
N HIS A 36 -12.36 27.47 3.27
CA HIS A 36 -12.61 27.92 1.90
C HIS A 36 -14.06 27.67 1.43
N GLN A 37 -14.93 27.17 2.32
CA GLN A 37 -16.33 26.82 2.03
C GLN A 37 -16.50 25.89 0.82
N TRP A 38 -15.55 24.96 0.63
CA TRP A 38 -15.57 24.01 -0.47
C TRP A 38 -16.23 22.69 -0.07
N ASN A 39 -17.05 22.15 -0.98
CA ASN A 39 -17.71 20.86 -0.82
C ASN A 39 -17.01 19.81 -1.69
N LEU A 40 -16.43 18.80 -1.05
CA LEU A 40 -15.75 17.67 -1.71
C LEU A 40 -16.64 16.98 -2.75
N ASN A 41 -17.94 16.84 -2.46
CA ASN A 41 -18.88 16.20 -3.40
C ASN A 41 -19.08 17.03 -4.66
N SER A 42 -19.17 18.36 -4.53
CA SER A 42 -19.32 19.28 -5.66
C SER A 42 -18.06 19.30 -6.54
N ALA A 43 -16.88 19.30 -5.91
CA ALA A 43 -15.58 19.29 -6.61
C ALA A 43 -15.41 18.05 -7.49
N LEU A 44 -15.81 16.90 -6.95
CA LEU A 44 -15.72 15.62 -7.63
C LEU A 44 -16.73 15.52 -8.76
N GLN A 45 -17.96 16.00 -8.57
CA GLN A 45 -18.96 16.01 -9.64
C GLN A 45 -18.52 16.87 -10.84
N GLU A 46 -17.95 18.05 -10.61
CA GLU A 46 -17.43 18.90 -11.70
C GLU A 46 -16.21 18.27 -12.39
N PHE A 47 -15.26 17.70 -11.63
CA PHE A 47 -14.09 17.02 -12.20
C PHE A 47 -14.46 15.83 -13.10
N TYR A 48 -15.42 14.99 -12.68
CA TYR A 48 -15.84 13.83 -13.46
C TYR A 48 -16.77 14.18 -14.63
N ALA A 49 -17.61 15.22 -14.49
CA ALA A 49 -18.48 15.69 -15.57
C ALA A 49 -17.67 16.19 -16.79
N GLU A 50 -16.50 16.78 -16.57
CA GLU A 50 -15.63 17.29 -17.64
C GLU A 50 -14.72 16.23 -18.26
N ASN A 51 -14.37 15.16 -17.52
CA ASN A 51 -13.37 14.17 -17.95
C ASN A 51 -13.95 12.80 -18.35
N THR A 52 -15.18 12.47 -17.94
CA THR A 52 -15.88 11.22 -18.28
C THR A 52 -17.39 11.44 -18.31
N PRO A 53 -17.99 11.80 -19.47
CA PRO A 53 -19.40 12.19 -19.55
C PRO A 53 -20.42 11.11 -19.16
N GLU A 54 -20.01 9.84 -19.06
CA GLU A 54 -20.90 8.70 -18.80
C GLU A 54 -21.06 8.33 -17.31
N VAL A 55 -20.28 8.94 -16.41
CA VAL A 55 -20.30 8.59 -14.97
C VAL A 55 -21.25 9.50 -14.21
N GLY A 56 -22.55 9.26 -14.38
CA GLY A 56 -23.60 9.90 -13.57
C GLY A 56 -23.58 9.38 -12.14
N LEU A 57 -23.01 10.16 -11.20
CA LEU A 57 -23.11 9.89 -9.76
C LEU A 57 -24.56 10.11 -9.30
N THR A 58 -25.37 9.06 -9.28
CA THR A 58 -26.71 9.11 -8.69
C THR A 58 -26.66 9.00 -7.16
N ASN A 59 -27.62 9.65 -6.52
CA ASN A 59 -27.70 9.87 -5.07
C ASN A 59 -27.72 8.57 -4.25
N GLY A 60 -26.56 8.10 -3.83
CA GLY A 60 -26.43 6.97 -2.91
C GLY A 60 -24.98 6.53 -2.72
N GLY A 61 -24.13 7.36 -2.13
CA GLY A 61 -22.69 7.06 -2.14
C GLY A 61 -21.83 7.70 -1.06
N ASN A 62 -22.38 7.99 0.13
CA ASN A 62 -21.63 8.65 1.20
C ASN A 62 -20.60 7.76 1.94
N ARG A 63 -20.19 6.63 1.33
CA ARG A 63 -19.11 5.74 1.80
C ARG A 63 -18.00 5.51 0.77
N PHE A 64 -18.21 5.96 -0.46
CA PHE A 64 -17.28 5.78 -1.59
C PHE A 64 -16.16 6.83 -1.62
N LEU A 65 -16.45 8.03 -1.10
CA LEU A 65 -15.59 9.19 -1.28
C LEU A 65 -14.56 9.37 -0.16
N THR A 66 -14.79 8.80 1.03
CA THR A 66 -13.79 8.79 2.11
C THR A 66 -12.57 7.91 1.75
N SER A 67 -12.73 6.94 0.86
CA SER A 67 -11.63 6.11 0.34
C SER A 67 -10.85 6.74 -0.81
N MET A 68 -11.30 7.87 -1.38
CA MET A 68 -10.67 8.52 -2.54
C MET A 68 -9.57 9.54 -2.20
N ILE A 69 -9.29 9.80 -0.92
CA ILE A 69 -8.27 10.79 -0.51
C ILE A 69 -6.87 10.14 -0.41
N ILE A 70 -6.34 9.36 -1.37
CA ILE A 70 -4.94 8.86 -1.28
C ILE A 70 -4.22 8.63 -2.65
N ARG A 71 -3.67 9.72 -3.22
CA ARG A 71 -2.63 9.80 -4.29
C ARG A 71 -3.06 9.44 -5.74
N GLU A 72 -3.22 10.51 -6.53
CA GLU A 72 -3.62 10.69 -7.95
C GLU A 72 -3.43 9.55 -8.99
N LYS A 73 -2.43 8.66 -8.91
CA LYS A 73 -2.27 7.55 -9.88
C LYS A 73 -2.80 6.20 -9.39
N ASN A 74 -2.70 5.94 -8.09
CA ASN A 74 -3.20 4.70 -7.51
C ASN A 74 -4.73 4.74 -7.37
N ASP A 75 -5.27 5.95 -7.24
CA ASP A 75 -6.70 6.23 -7.07
C ASP A 75 -7.52 5.95 -8.33
N GLN A 76 -7.01 6.31 -9.51
CA GLN A 76 -7.69 6.04 -10.78
C GLN A 76 -7.78 4.52 -11.04
N TYR A 77 -6.70 3.78 -10.76
CA TYR A 77 -6.69 2.31 -10.87
C TYR A 77 -7.69 1.66 -9.91
N LEU A 78 -7.77 2.15 -8.66
CA LEU A 78 -8.74 1.63 -7.69
C LEU A 78 -10.17 1.96 -8.11
N ALA A 79 -10.45 3.18 -8.57
CA ALA A 79 -11.75 3.59 -9.06
C ALA A 79 -12.20 2.78 -10.29
N GLU A 80 -11.31 2.56 -11.26
CA GLU A 80 -11.59 1.72 -12.44
C GLU A 80 -11.84 0.25 -12.06
N MET A 81 -11.10 -0.29 -11.10
CA MET A 81 -11.33 -1.64 -10.60
C MET A 81 -12.66 -1.77 -9.87
N ILE A 82 -13.01 -0.80 -9.02
CA ILE A 82 -14.29 -0.80 -8.31
C ILE A 82 -15.45 -0.70 -9.30
N TYR A 83 -15.35 0.19 -10.29
CA TYR A 83 -16.35 0.32 -11.35
C TYR A 83 -16.53 -0.99 -12.15
N LYS A 84 -15.43 -1.68 -12.50
CA LYS A 84 -15.49 -2.98 -13.18
C LYS A 84 -16.11 -4.07 -12.29
N HIS A 85 -15.84 -4.07 -10.99
CA HIS A 85 -16.35 -5.08 -10.07
C HIS A 85 -17.80 -4.88 -9.63
N GLU A 86 -18.29 -3.64 -9.49
CA GLU A 86 -19.69 -3.37 -9.10
C GLU A 86 -20.70 -3.67 -10.21
N ASN A 87 -20.27 -3.60 -11.48
CA ASN A 87 -21.08 -4.00 -12.62
C ASN A 87 -21.16 -5.53 -12.80
N ASP A 88 -20.29 -6.29 -12.13
CA ASP A 88 -20.39 -7.76 -12.03
C ASP A 88 -21.34 -8.13 -10.88
N SER A 89 -22.56 -8.53 -11.24
CA SER A 89 -23.76 -8.53 -10.40
C SER A 89 -23.80 -9.55 -9.23
N LYS A 90 -22.65 -10.13 -8.81
CA LYS A 90 -22.62 -11.29 -7.90
C LYS A 90 -21.83 -11.14 -6.61
N THR A 91 -21.11 -10.04 -6.37
CA THR A 91 -20.34 -9.89 -5.12
C THR A 91 -20.31 -8.45 -4.62
N GLN A 92 -21.08 -8.19 -3.57
CA GLN A 92 -20.96 -6.99 -2.75
C GLN A 92 -19.61 -7.03 -2.00
N THR A 93 -18.55 -6.55 -2.66
CA THR A 93 -17.19 -6.58 -2.12
C THR A 93 -17.01 -5.42 -1.15
N ASP A 94 -16.60 -5.73 0.09
CA ASP A 94 -16.28 -4.71 1.09
C ASP A 94 -14.98 -3.99 0.72
N ILE A 95 -15.16 -2.86 0.02
CA ILE A 95 -14.10 -1.96 -0.46
C ILE A 95 -13.22 -1.40 0.66
N SER A 96 -13.71 -1.36 1.92
CA SER A 96 -12.94 -0.84 3.06
C SER A 96 -11.68 -1.65 3.38
N ASN A 97 -11.64 -2.90 2.91
CA ASN A 97 -10.53 -3.84 3.13
C ASN A 97 -9.59 -3.96 1.93
N LEU A 98 -9.82 -3.19 0.86
CA LEU A 98 -8.93 -3.16 -0.28
C LEU A 98 -7.78 -2.18 -0.05
N VAL A 99 -6.59 -2.55 -0.49
CA VAL A 99 -5.38 -1.73 -0.41
C VAL A 99 -4.69 -1.75 -1.77
N VAL A 100 -4.39 -0.56 -2.30
CA VAL A 100 -3.62 -0.41 -3.52
C VAL A 100 -2.12 -0.47 -3.20
N MET A 101 -1.43 -1.37 -3.87
CA MET A 101 0.01 -1.37 -4.02
C MET A 101 0.34 -0.58 -5.28
N GLY A 102 1.02 0.55 -5.15
CA GLY A 102 1.42 1.35 -6.32
C GLY A 102 2.53 0.70 -7.15
N GLU A 103 2.89 1.31 -8.28
CA GLU A 103 3.98 0.84 -9.15
C GLU A 103 5.31 0.66 -8.40
N ILE A 104 5.67 1.64 -7.56
CA ILE A 104 6.84 1.56 -6.68
C ILE A 104 6.47 0.79 -5.41
N LYS A 105 6.90 -0.47 -5.34
CA LYS A 105 6.68 -1.35 -4.20
C LYS A 105 7.56 -0.99 -3.00
N ARG A 106 7.05 -1.24 -1.80
CA ARG A 106 7.78 -1.16 -0.52
C ARG A 106 8.10 -2.57 -0.04
N ILE A 107 9.38 -2.93 -0.11
CA ILE A 107 9.87 -4.30 0.02
C ILE A 107 10.70 -4.43 1.29
N ALA A 108 10.27 -5.28 2.22
CA ALA A 108 11.03 -5.66 3.41
C ALA A 108 11.91 -6.87 3.12
N LEU A 109 13.16 -6.82 3.58
CA LEU A 109 14.20 -7.82 3.39
C LEU A 109 14.69 -8.33 4.75
N VAL A 110 14.48 -9.61 5.02
CA VAL A 110 14.88 -10.26 6.28
C VAL A 110 15.52 -11.60 5.96
N ALA A 111 16.62 -11.93 6.65
CA ALA A 111 17.22 -13.26 6.55
C ALA A 111 17.85 -13.68 7.88
N HIS A 112 17.64 -14.95 8.23
CA HIS A 112 18.45 -15.61 9.26
C HIS A 112 19.93 -15.63 8.83
N ASN A 113 20.86 -15.72 9.79
CA ASN A 113 22.29 -15.56 9.52
C ASN A 113 22.81 -16.49 8.41
N ASN A 114 22.48 -17.77 8.47
CA ASN A 114 22.90 -18.75 7.47
C ASN A 114 22.25 -18.56 6.10
N LYS A 115 21.19 -17.75 6.02
CA LYS A 115 20.44 -17.46 4.80
C LYS A 115 20.79 -16.13 4.16
N LYS A 116 21.63 -15.30 4.81
CA LYS A 116 22.01 -13.99 4.27
C LYS A 116 22.78 -14.10 2.95
N THR A 117 23.68 -15.07 2.83
CA THR A 117 24.43 -15.29 1.58
C THR A 117 23.48 -15.66 0.44
N GLU A 118 22.58 -16.63 0.68
CA GLU A 118 21.56 -17.06 -0.28
C GLU A 118 20.65 -15.90 -0.71
N LEU A 119 20.21 -15.07 0.25
CA LEU A 119 19.43 -13.87 -0.03
C LEU A 119 20.19 -12.92 -0.96
N ILE A 120 21.45 -12.61 -0.66
CA ILE A 120 22.25 -11.67 -1.45
C ILE A 120 22.47 -12.19 -2.88
N GLU A 121 22.80 -13.47 -3.04
CA GLU A 121 22.99 -14.08 -4.36
C GLU A 121 21.73 -14.00 -5.21
N CYS A 122 20.57 -14.30 -4.61
CA CYS A 122 19.28 -14.16 -5.27
C CYS A 122 18.99 -12.69 -5.64
N LEU A 123 19.11 -11.76 -4.70
CA LEU A 123 18.78 -10.35 -4.95
C LEU A 123 19.71 -9.69 -5.97
N ARG A 124 20.99 -10.09 -6.06
CA ARG A 124 21.94 -9.58 -7.07
C ARG A 124 21.44 -9.81 -8.50
N GLN A 125 20.78 -10.93 -8.77
CA GLN A 125 20.25 -11.24 -10.09
C GLN A 125 19.09 -10.32 -10.48
N HIS A 126 18.42 -9.71 -9.51
CA HIS A 126 17.27 -8.83 -9.69
C HIS A 126 17.55 -7.37 -9.31
N ARG A 127 18.83 -6.98 -9.22
CA ARG A 127 19.26 -5.66 -8.75
C ARG A 127 18.52 -4.52 -9.45
N ASP A 128 18.42 -4.57 -10.78
CA ASP A 128 17.86 -3.47 -11.56
C ASP A 128 16.35 -3.30 -11.36
N ILE A 129 15.65 -4.37 -10.98
CA ILE A 129 14.24 -4.33 -10.59
C ILE A 129 14.12 -3.73 -9.19
N LEU A 130 14.92 -4.24 -8.26
CA LEU A 130 14.93 -3.79 -6.86
C LEU A 130 15.28 -2.29 -6.74
N ALA A 131 16.15 -1.77 -7.60
CA ALA A 131 16.57 -0.37 -7.61
C ALA A 131 15.43 0.62 -7.90
N LYS A 132 14.31 0.16 -8.48
CA LYS A 132 13.11 0.97 -8.76
C LYS A 132 12.14 1.03 -7.58
N HIS A 133 12.42 0.29 -6.51
CA HIS A 133 11.54 0.09 -5.38
C HIS A 133 12.16 0.60 -4.07
N LYS A 134 11.33 0.75 -3.04
CA LYS A 134 11.79 1.18 -1.72
C LYS A 134 12.13 -0.04 -0.88
N LEU A 135 13.40 -0.16 -0.51
CA LEU A 135 13.90 -1.29 0.26
C LEU A 135 13.98 -0.96 1.76
N TYR A 136 13.55 -1.92 2.56
CA TYR A 136 13.61 -1.93 4.01
C TYR A 136 14.29 -3.20 4.46
N GLY A 137 15.07 -3.19 5.54
CA GLY A 137 15.66 -4.41 6.05
C GLY A 137 16.05 -4.33 7.53
N THR A 138 16.06 -5.47 8.21
CA THR A 138 16.56 -5.56 9.60
C THR A 138 18.06 -5.34 9.64
N GLY A 139 18.58 -4.82 10.76
CA GLY A 139 19.90 -4.15 10.82
C GLY A 139 21.03 -4.79 10.01
N THR A 140 21.37 -6.04 10.29
CA THR A 140 22.47 -6.75 9.58
C THR A 140 22.11 -7.11 8.15
N THR A 141 20.87 -7.52 7.88
CA THR A 141 20.39 -7.85 6.54
C THR A 141 20.40 -6.61 5.63
N GLY A 142 19.80 -5.51 6.08
CA GLY A 142 19.71 -4.28 5.32
C GLY A 142 21.09 -3.67 5.04
N SER A 143 21.99 -3.69 6.02
CA SER A 143 23.37 -3.23 5.83
C SER A 143 24.14 -4.06 4.79
N LEU A 144 23.95 -5.39 4.81
CA LEU A 144 24.57 -6.28 3.84
C LEU A 144 24.00 -6.05 2.43
N VAL A 145 22.68 -5.94 2.29
CA VAL A 145 22.04 -5.67 1.00
C VAL A 145 22.51 -4.34 0.42
N GLU A 146 22.50 -3.27 1.21
CA GLU A 146 22.94 -1.95 0.75
C GLU A 146 24.39 -1.97 0.28
N LYS A 147 25.28 -2.63 1.04
CA LYS A 147 26.69 -2.80 0.67
C LYS A 147 26.88 -3.59 -0.62
N GLU A 148 26.19 -4.72 -0.77
CA GLU A 148 26.46 -5.64 -1.88
C GLU A 148 25.74 -5.25 -3.18
N LEU A 149 24.56 -4.63 -3.09
CA LEU A 149 23.76 -4.23 -4.26
C LEU A 149 23.91 -2.76 -4.61
N GLN A 150 24.47 -1.94 -3.72
CA GLN A 150 24.61 -0.49 -3.89
C GLN A 150 23.24 0.17 -4.17
N ILE A 151 22.23 -0.23 -3.38
CA ILE A 151 20.87 0.33 -3.40
C ILE A 151 20.57 0.83 -1.99
N PRO A 152 20.02 2.04 -1.81
CA PRO A 152 19.65 2.54 -0.49
C PRO A 152 18.65 1.62 0.22
N VAL A 153 18.93 1.29 1.49
CA VAL A 153 18.03 0.49 2.32
C VAL A 153 17.72 1.22 3.62
N THR A 154 16.43 1.40 3.92
CA THR A 154 16.01 1.85 5.25
C THR A 154 16.21 0.71 6.24
N LYS A 155 17.16 0.90 7.16
CA LYS A 155 17.57 -0.09 8.14
C LYS A 155 16.74 0.03 9.42
N PHE A 156 16.26 -1.11 9.89
CA PHE A 156 15.59 -1.29 11.18
C PHE A 156 16.52 -1.95 12.19
N GLU A 157 16.05 -2.14 13.41
CA GLU A 157 16.76 -2.94 14.39
C GLU A 157 16.97 -4.37 13.90
N SER A 158 17.88 -5.10 14.54
CA SER A 158 17.98 -6.54 14.29
C SER A 158 16.68 -7.24 14.70
N GLY A 159 16.32 -8.34 14.01
CA GLY A 159 15.09 -9.10 14.33
C GLY A 159 14.92 -9.40 15.82
N PRO A 160 15.93 -10.03 16.48
CA PRO A 160 15.89 -10.31 17.93
C PRO A 160 15.79 -9.09 18.85
N LEU A 161 16.13 -7.89 18.37
CA LEU A 161 16.03 -6.64 19.13
C LEU A 161 14.77 -5.83 18.80
N GLY A 162 13.80 -6.43 18.09
CA GLY A 162 12.52 -5.81 17.78
C GLY A 162 12.36 -5.33 16.32
N GLY A 163 13.35 -5.59 15.45
CA GLY A 163 13.25 -5.25 14.03
C GLY A 163 12.05 -5.91 13.33
N ASP A 164 11.71 -7.14 13.71
CA ASP A 164 10.56 -7.87 13.16
C ASP A 164 9.24 -7.19 13.55
N GLN A 165 9.17 -6.61 14.75
CA GLN A 165 8.00 -5.87 15.23
C GLN A 165 7.89 -4.50 14.52
N GLN A 166 9.01 -3.83 14.27
CA GLN A 166 9.03 -2.59 13.47
C GLN A 166 8.49 -2.85 12.04
N LEU A 167 8.90 -3.94 11.41
CA LEU A 167 8.34 -4.36 10.13
C LEU A 167 6.85 -4.71 10.23
N GLY A 168 6.46 -5.45 11.27
CA GLY A 168 5.05 -5.76 11.55
C GLY A 168 4.18 -4.51 11.66
N ALA A 169 4.66 -3.47 12.35
CA ALA A 169 3.98 -2.18 12.46
C ALA A 169 3.77 -1.55 11.07
N LYS A 170 4.79 -1.59 10.20
CA LYS A 170 4.65 -1.06 8.82
C LYS A 170 3.67 -1.88 7.98
N ILE A 171 3.59 -3.20 8.16
CA ILE A 171 2.55 -4.01 7.51
C ILE A 171 1.16 -3.49 7.94
N THR A 172 0.96 -3.30 9.25
CA THR A 172 -0.33 -2.85 9.78
C THR A 172 -0.72 -1.44 9.34
N SER A 173 0.28 -0.56 9.17
CA SER A 173 0.09 0.80 8.66
C SER A 173 -0.04 0.87 7.13
N ARG A 174 -0.08 -0.27 6.44
CA ARG A 174 -0.13 -0.35 4.95
C ARG A 174 1.07 0.32 4.29
N GLU A 175 2.22 0.28 4.97
CA GLU A 175 3.50 0.85 4.57
C GLU A 175 4.51 -0.17 4.05
N LEU A 176 4.08 -1.43 3.91
CA LEU A 176 4.81 -2.51 3.24
C LEU A 176 3.87 -3.24 2.28
N ASP A 177 4.44 -3.66 1.16
CA ASP A 177 3.73 -4.32 0.06
C ASP A 177 4.24 -5.75 -0.17
N ILE A 178 5.53 -5.96 0.10
CA ILE A 178 6.23 -7.22 -0.13
C ILE A 178 7.13 -7.50 1.07
N LEU A 179 7.14 -8.75 1.53
CA LEU A 179 8.07 -9.29 2.50
C LEU A 179 8.89 -10.41 1.84
N ILE A 180 10.20 -10.22 1.73
CA ILE A 180 11.16 -11.27 1.37
C ILE A 180 11.84 -11.69 2.66
N PHE A 181 11.53 -12.89 3.14
CA PHE A 181 12.02 -13.41 4.42
C PHE A 181 12.65 -14.80 4.25
N PHE A 182 13.98 -14.85 4.13
CA PHE A 182 14.70 -16.12 4.06
C PHE A 182 14.92 -16.68 5.46
N ILE A 183 14.07 -17.63 5.81
CA ILE A 183 14.04 -18.31 7.09
C ILE A 183 14.90 -19.57 6.98
N ASP A 184 15.77 -19.79 7.94
CA ASP A 184 16.48 -21.07 8.07
C ASP A 184 15.55 -22.10 8.72
N PRO A 185 15.16 -23.18 8.00
CA PRO A 185 14.24 -24.18 8.52
C PRO A 185 14.92 -25.26 9.38
N LEU A 186 16.26 -25.30 9.41
CA LEU A 186 17.03 -26.35 10.09
C LEU A 186 17.59 -25.92 11.45
N ASP A 187 17.66 -24.62 11.69
CA ASP A 187 18.13 -24.05 12.96
C ASP A 187 16.97 -23.60 13.87
N SER A 188 17.16 -23.75 15.18
CA SER A 188 16.27 -23.17 16.19
C SER A 188 16.58 -21.68 16.39
N HIS A 189 15.57 -20.80 16.25
CA HIS A 189 15.76 -19.36 16.39
C HIS A 189 15.14 -18.85 17.70
N PRO A 190 15.88 -18.09 18.54
CA PRO A 190 15.36 -17.55 19.81
C PRO A 190 14.09 -16.70 19.66
N HIS A 191 13.88 -16.12 18.47
CA HIS A 191 12.78 -15.22 18.11
C HIS A 191 11.75 -15.90 17.20
N THR A 192 11.60 -17.23 17.27
CA THR A 192 10.64 -17.98 16.42
C THR A 192 9.21 -17.45 16.52
N ALA A 193 8.79 -17.00 17.72
CA ALA A 193 7.47 -16.40 17.91
C ALA A 193 7.28 -15.11 17.09
N ASP A 194 8.33 -14.27 16.99
CA ASP A 194 8.31 -13.04 16.21
C ASP A 194 8.23 -13.33 14.70
N VAL A 195 8.97 -14.34 14.23
CA VAL A 195 8.91 -14.81 12.83
C VAL A 195 7.48 -15.21 12.45
N GLN A 196 6.84 -16.03 13.28
CA GLN A 196 5.46 -16.49 13.03
C GLN A 196 4.46 -15.33 13.10
N ALA A 197 4.64 -14.41 14.05
CA ALA A 197 3.79 -13.23 14.17
C ALA A 197 3.88 -12.34 12.92
N LEU A 198 5.09 -12.13 12.38
CA LEU A 198 5.31 -11.34 11.18
C LEU A 198 4.68 -11.98 9.94
N LEU A 199 4.89 -13.28 9.73
CA LEU A 199 4.27 -14.02 8.62
C LEU A 199 2.74 -14.03 8.71
N ARG A 200 2.19 -14.18 9.92
CA ARG A 200 0.75 -14.08 10.16
C ARG A 200 0.22 -12.70 9.78
N LEU A 201 0.91 -11.61 10.16
CA LEU A 201 0.54 -10.26 9.74
C LEU A 201 0.58 -10.12 8.22
N ALA A 202 1.59 -10.69 7.56
CA ALA A 202 1.68 -10.66 6.11
C ALA A 202 0.45 -11.29 5.44
N GLN A 203 0.00 -12.45 5.96
CA GLN A 203 -1.22 -13.13 5.48
C GLN A 203 -2.49 -12.33 5.76
N VAL A 204 -2.64 -11.78 6.98
CA VAL A 204 -3.82 -10.98 7.34
C VAL A 204 -3.94 -9.74 6.45
N TYR A 205 -2.84 -9.06 6.18
CA TYR A 205 -2.87 -7.88 5.34
C TYR A 205 -2.83 -8.22 3.84
N GLY A 206 -2.58 -9.48 3.46
CA GLY A 206 -2.51 -9.90 2.07
C GLY A 206 -1.35 -9.28 1.31
N ILE A 207 -0.24 -8.96 1.98
CA ILE A 207 0.99 -8.57 1.28
C ILE A 207 1.63 -9.79 0.65
N VAL A 208 2.45 -9.58 -0.39
CA VAL A 208 3.19 -10.69 -0.99
C VAL A 208 4.29 -11.14 -0.03
N CYS A 209 4.41 -12.45 0.17
CA CYS A 209 5.45 -13.04 1.00
C CYS A 209 6.28 -14.04 0.17
N ALA A 210 7.59 -13.87 0.16
CA ALA A 210 8.53 -14.77 -0.49
C ALA A 210 9.56 -15.27 0.54
N THR A 211 9.65 -16.59 0.68
CA THR A 211 10.52 -17.21 1.71
C THR A 211 11.66 -18.04 1.14
N THR A 212 11.75 -18.12 -0.19
CA THR A 212 12.79 -18.87 -0.91
C THR A 212 13.25 -18.09 -2.14
N ALA A 213 14.46 -18.38 -2.63
CA ALA A 213 14.96 -17.80 -3.88
C ALA A 213 14.02 -18.06 -5.07
N ALA A 214 13.47 -19.27 -5.18
CA ALA A 214 12.50 -19.60 -6.23
C ALA A 214 11.26 -18.69 -6.18
N THR A 215 10.70 -18.43 -4.99
CA THR A 215 9.56 -17.50 -4.86
C THR A 215 9.94 -16.08 -5.22
N VAL A 216 11.16 -15.64 -4.90
CA VAL A 216 11.68 -14.31 -5.29
C VAL A 216 11.83 -14.20 -6.80
N ASP A 217 12.33 -15.23 -7.47
CA ASP A 217 12.48 -15.22 -8.94
C ASP A 217 11.13 -15.08 -9.65
N PHE A 218 10.13 -15.88 -9.25
CA PHE A 218 8.77 -15.77 -9.78
C PHE A 218 8.13 -14.42 -9.46
N LEU A 219 8.38 -13.89 -8.25
CA LEU A 219 7.85 -12.61 -7.83
C LEU A 219 8.44 -11.45 -8.64
N LEU A 220 9.76 -11.35 -8.71
CA LEU A 220 10.45 -10.23 -9.32
C LEU A 220 10.36 -10.24 -10.85
N SER A 221 10.18 -11.42 -11.46
CA SER A 221 9.88 -11.54 -12.90
C SER A 221 8.43 -11.20 -13.28
N SER A 222 7.53 -11.06 -12.30
CA SER A 222 6.12 -10.75 -12.57
C SER A 222 5.94 -9.34 -13.14
N PRO A 223 5.16 -9.15 -14.22
CA PRO A 223 4.80 -7.81 -14.72
C PRO A 223 4.17 -6.93 -13.63
N LYS A 224 3.48 -7.54 -12.65
CA LYS A 224 2.82 -6.86 -11.53
C LYS A 224 3.77 -6.11 -10.59
N MET A 225 5.08 -6.36 -10.67
CA MET A 225 6.06 -5.56 -9.93
C MET A 225 6.07 -4.10 -10.38
N ASN A 226 5.83 -3.83 -11.67
CA ASN A 226 5.88 -2.50 -12.25
C ASN A 226 4.49 -1.87 -12.50
N GLU A 227 3.43 -2.56 -12.09
CA GLU A 227 2.04 -2.10 -12.24
C GLU A 227 1.39 -1.87 -10.87
N PRO A 228 0.36 -1.01 -10.77
CA PRO A 228 -0.51 -1.00 -9.61
C PRO A 228 -1.20 -2.37 -9.42
N HIS A 229 -1.38 -2.78 -8.18
CA HIS A 229 -2.06 -4.03 -7.83
C HIS A 229 -2.92 -3.84 -6.58
N VAL A 230 -4.12 -4.42 -6.56
CA VAL A 230 -4.99 -4.38 -5.39
C VAL A 230 -4.87 -5.67 -4.62
N ARG A 231 -4.58 -5.55 -3.32
CA ARG A 231 -4.67 -6.64 -2.36
C ARG A 231 -5.82 -6.43 -1.40
N LYS A 232 -6.27 -7.52 -0.78
CA LYS A 232 -7.35 -7.50 0.21
C LYS A 232 -6.80 -7.85 1.60
N ILE A 233 -7.18 -7.06 2.59
CA ILE A 233 -6.99 -7.38 4.00
C ILE A 233 -8.03 -8.43 4.39
N GLN A 234 -7.57 -9.53 4.98
CA GLN A 234 -8.41 -10.60 5.50
C GLN A 234 -9.10 -10.12 6.77
N THR A 235 -10.41 -9.91 6.68
CA THR A 235 -11.29 -9.71 7.83
C THR A 235 -12.00 -11.02 8.13
N GLY A 236 -11.82 -11.60 9.32
CA GLY A 236 -12.67 -12.70 9.77
C GLY A 236 -14.14 -12.24 9.81
N GLN A 237 -15.10 -13.16 9.65
CA GLN A 237 -16.54 -12.88 9.73
C GLN A 237 -17.00 -12.31 11.11
N THR A 238 -16.09 -12.05 12.04
CA THR A 238 -16.35 -11.68 13.44
C THR A 238 -15.45 -10.56 13.96
N LEU A 239 -14.98 -9.66 13.11
CA LEU A 239 -14.36 -8.41 13.56
C LEU A 239 -15.17 -7.21 13.07
N LYS A 240 -16.45 -7.16 13.48
CA LYS A 240 -17.14 -5.87 13.56
C LYS A 240 -16.49 -5.12 14.73
N PRO A 241 -15.86 -3.96 14.51
CA PRO A 241 -15.48 -3.12 15.65
C PRO A 241 -16.75 -2.83 16.45
N LYS A 242 -16.71 -3.13 17.76
CA LYS A 242 -17.72 -2.65 18.70
C LYS A 242 -17.65 -1.14 18.79
#